data_AF-C9QLI9-F1
#
_entry.id   AF-C9QLI9-F1
#
_cell.length_a   1.000
_cell.length_b   1.000
_cell.length_c   1.000
_cell.angle_alpha   90.00
_cell.angle_beta   90.00
_cell.angle_gamma   90.00
#
_symmetry.space_group_name_H-M   'P 1'
#
loop_
_entity.id
_entity.type
_entity.pdbx_description
1 polymer ?
#
loop_
_entity_poly.entity_id
_entity_poly.type
_entity_poly.pdbx_seq_one_letter_code
_entity_poly.pdbx_strand_id
1 'polypeptide(L)' 'MALLLAKRHTKGLAVGVQTQILVSDSNSMKDITRFLHNHLFSLTCEEMNGYYRMQVIKEPS' A
#
# COMPACT_ATOMS: atom_id res chain seq x y z
N MET A 1 12.33 -0.43 -6.58
CA MET A 1 11.37 -1.32 -7.30
C MET A 1 10.06 -1.57 -6.52
N ALA A 2 9.91 -1.11 -5.27
CA ALA A 2 8.74 -1.39 -4.44
C ALA A 2 7.40 -0.86 -5.01
N LEU A 3 7.42 0.31 -5.66
CA LEU A 3 6.20 0.91 -6.22
C LEU A 3 5.54 0.09 -7.33
N LEU A 4 6.32 -0.56 -8.21
CA LEU A 4 5.77 -1.41 -9.27
C LEU A 4 5.08 -2.65 -8.69
N LEU A 5 5.66 -3.21 -7.63
CA LEU A 5 5.08 -4.33 -6.90
C LEU A 5 3.75 -3.92 -6.26
N ALA A 6 3.71 -2.78 -5.58
CA ALA A 6 2.49 -2.23 -4.99
C ALA A 6 1.39 -2.02 -6.05
N LYS A 7 1.71 -1.40 -7.20
CA LYS A 7 0.78 -1.23 -8.32
C LYS A 7 0.21 -2.56 -8.80
N ARG A 8 1.03 -3.60 -8.91
CA ARG A 8 0.59 -4.93 -9.35
C ARG A 8 -0.34 -5.59 -8.33
N HIS A 9 -0.03 -5.48 -7.04
CA HIS A 9 -0.85 -6.04 -5.97
C HIS A 9 -2.20 -5.32 -5.81
N THR A 10 -2.28 -4.03 -6.11
CA THR A 10 -3.51 -3.25 -5.94
C THR A 10 -4.39 -3.22 -7.19
N LYS A 11 -3.83 -3.45 -8.38
CA LYS A 11 -4.57 -3.43 -9.67
C LYS A 11 -5.77 -4.39 -9.71
N GLY A 12 -5.64 -5.56 -9.07
CA GLY A 12 -6.69 -6.59 -9.03
C GLY A 12 -7.52 -6.60 -7.76
N LEU A 13 -7.32 -5.63 -6.85
CA LEU A 13 -8.02 -5.63 -5.57
C LEU A 13 -9.50 -5.29 -5.79
N ALA A 14 -10.39 -6.16 -5.32
CA ALA A 14 -11.82 -5.89 -5.29
C ALA A 14 -12.15 -4.85 -4.20
N VAL A 15 -13.24 -4.11 -4.38
CA VAL A 15 -13.70 -3.11 -3.40
C VAL A 15 -13.96 -3.80 -2.05
N GLY A 16 -13.51 -3.18 -0.96
CA GLY A 16 -13.63 -3.72 0.39
C GLY A 16 -12.65 -4.86 0.72
N VAL A 17 -11.90 -5.37 -0.27
CA VAL A 17 -10.84 -6.36 -0.02
C VAL A 17 -9.57 -5.64 0.40
N GLN A 18 -8.90 -6.23 1.41
CA GLN A 18 -7.66 -5.73 1.95
C GLN A 18 -6.46 -6.54 1.46
N THR A 19 -5.31 -5.89 1.33
CA THR A 19 -4.02 -6.53 1.07
C THR A 19 -2.93 -5.91 1.94
N GLN A 20 -1.82 -6.63 2.12
CA GLN A 20 -0.69 -6.19 2.91
C GLN A 20 0.55 -6.03 2.03
N ILE A 21 1.27 -4.93 2.23
CA ILE A 21 2.55 -4.64 1.59
C ILE A 21 3.57 -4.43 2.70
N LEU A 22 4.69 -5.17 2.63
CA LEU A 22 5.82 -5.04 3.55
C LEU A 22 6.97 -4.32 2.85
N VAL A 23 7.50 -3.27 3.47
CA VAL A 23 8.55 -2.42 2.88
C VAL A 23 9.60 -2.09 3.94
N SER A 24 10.88 -2.31 3.66
CA SER A 24 11.97 -1.96 4.60
C SER A 24 12.50 -0.54 4.45
N ASP A 25 12.24 0.09 3.31
CA ASP A 25 12.77 1.41 2.95
C ASP A 25 11.70 2.51 3.09
N SER A 26 12.04 3.58 3.81
CA SER A 26 11.11 4.67 4.11
C SER A 26 10.76 5.50 2.87
N ASN A 27 11.66 5.61 1.89
CA ASN A 27 11.37 6.30 0.63
C ASN A 27 10.33 5.51 -0.19
N SER A 28 10.52 4.20 -0.29
CA SER A 28 9.59 3.28 -0.92
C SER A 28 8.20 3.32 -0.26
N MET A 29 8.14 3.36 1.08
CA MET A 29 6.88 3.52 1.82
C MET A 29 6.18 4.84 1.43
N LYS A 30 6.89 5.97 1.43
CA LYS A 30 6.33 7.28 1.06
C LYS A 30 5.77 7.30 -0.36
N ASP A 31 6.50 6.70 -1.31
CA ASP A 31 6.06 6.64 -2.71
C ASP A 31 4.81 5.76 -2.89
N ILE A 32 4.73 4.63 -2.17
CA ILE A 32 3.56 3.75 -2.18
C ILE A 32 2.36 4.47 -1.55
N THR A 33 2.54 5.13 -0.41
CA THR A 33 1.50 5.91 0.27
C THR A 33 0.89 6.97 -0.65
N ARG A 34 1.75 7.76 -1.33
CA ARG A 34 1.30 8.77 -2.31
C ARG A 34 0.50 8.16 -3.46
N PHE A 35 0.97 7.03 -3.99
CA PHE A 35 0.27 6.32 -5.04
C PHE A 35 -1.12 5.86 -4.60
N LEU A 36 -1.24 5.25 -3.41
CA LEU A 36 -2.50 4.71 -2.89
C LEU A 36 -3.55 5.79 -2.64
N HIS A 37 -3.15 6.90 -2.01
CA HIS A 37 -4.05 8.04 -1.79
C HIS A 37 -4.63 8.61 -3.08
N ASN A 38 -3.88 8.55 -4.20
CA ASN A 38 -4.35 9.04 -5.49
C ASN A 38 -5.29 8.07 -6.23
N HIS A 39 -5.52 6.84 -5.74
CA HIS A 39 -6.23 5.78 -6.48
C HIS A 39 -7.37 5.11 -5.69
N LEU A 40 -8.04 5.85 -4.79
CA LEU A 40 -9.18 5.35 -3.98
C LEU A 40 -8.80 4.17 -3.08
N PHE A 41 -7.64 4.24 -2.45
CA PHE A 41 -7.25 3.28 -1.41
C PHE A 41 -7.13 3.97 -0.06
N SER A 42 -7.65 3.31 0.97
CA SER A 42 -7.31 3.60 2.36
C SER A 42 -6.06 2.82 2.76
N LEU A 43 -5.26 3.45 3.60
CA LEU A 43 -3.99 2.91 4.06
C LEU A 43 -3.86 3.06 5.57
N THR A 44 -3.49 1.96 6.23
CA THR A 44 -2.94 1.97 7.60
C THR A 44 -1.49 1.50 7.54
N CYS A 45 -0.59 2.24 8.16
CA CYS A 45 0.83 1.93 8.17
C CYS A 45 1.33 1.78 9.60
N GLU A 46 2.02 0.67 9.87
CA GLU A 46 2.67 0.40 11.15
C GLU A 46 4.15 0.13 10.94
N GLU A 47 5.01 0.76 11.73
CA GLU A 47 6.44 0.47 11.76
C GLU A 47 6.73 -0.65 12.75
N MET A 48 7.39 -1.71 12.29
CA MET A 48 7.70 -2.89 13.08
C MET A 48 9.07 -3.46 12.68
N ASN A 49 10.01 -3.54 13.61
CA ASN A 49 11.30 -4.21 13.44
C ASN A 49 12.10 -3.77 12.19
N GLY A 50 12.07 -2.47 11.85
CA GLY A 50 12.77 -1.92 10.68
C GLY A 50 12.03 -2.11 9.35
N TYR A 51 10.75 -2.51 9.39
CA TYR A 51 9.87 -2.58 8.24
C TYR A 51 8.59 -1.77 8.47
N TYR A 52 7.97 -1.35 7.38
CA TYR A 52 6.66 -0.75 7.32
C TYR A 52 5.65 -1.79 6.84
N ARG A 53 4.68 -2.09 7.68
CA ARG A 53 3.51 -2.92 7.35
C ARG A 53 2.39 -2.00 6.90
N MET A 54 2.07 -2.06 5.61
CA MET A 54 1.06 -1.25 4.97
C MET A 54 -0.19 -2.09 4.69
N GLN A 55 -1.27 -1.88 5.44
CA GLN A 55 -2.58 -2.43 5.15
C GLN A 55 -3.34 -1.51 4.19
N VAL A 56 -3.73 -2.07 3.05
CA VAL A 56 -4.35 -1.33 1.95
C VAL A 56 -5.74 -1.89 1.69
N ILE A 57 -6.75 -1.03 1.66
CA ILE A 57 -8.14 -1.37 1.37
C ILE A 57 -8.61 -0.54 0.18
N LYS A 58 -9.25 -1.17 -0.80
CA LYS A 58 -9.87 -0.43 -1.91
C LYS A 58 -11.21 0.13 -1.47
N GLU A 59 -11.33 1.45 -1.50
CA GLU A 59 -12.57 2.13 -1.16
C GLU A 59 -13.62 1.99 -2.28
N PRO A 60 -14.91 1.98 -1.93
CA PRO A 60 -15.97 2.15 -2.93
C PRO A 60 -15.88 3.55 -3.52
N SER A 61 -16.03 3.66 -4.85
CA SER A 61 -16.17 4.94 -5.57
C SER A 61 -17.54 5.57 -5.38
#